data_AF-A0A7S0W052-F1
#
_entry.id   AF-A0A7S0W052-F1
#
_cell.length_a   1.000
_cell.length_b   1.000
_cell.length_c   1.000
_cell.angle_alpha   90.00
_cell.angle_beta   90.00
_cell.angle_gamma   90.00
#
_symmetry.space_group_name_H-M   'P 1'
#
loop_
_entity.id
_entity.type
_entity.pdbx_description
1 polymer ?
#
loop_
_entity_poly.entity_id
_entity_poly.type
_entity_poly.pdbx_seq_one_letter_code
_entity_poly.pdbx_strand_id
1 'polypeptide(L)'
;GSGLKNAPIVAVRDGGGNIVRGSAAEVSVSLVPSGNGAALSGENVTKAVRGLATFDKVSIDLVGEGYRLRFESAGLVHNESDNFTVTYGPPASVVVGRQ
;
A
#
# COMPACT_ATOMS: atom_id res chain seq x y z
N GLY A 1 3.19 -14.41 4.65
CA GLY A 1 3.46 -13.07 4.09
C GLY A 1 3.66 -12.11 5.23
N SER A 2 4.75 -11.33 5.22
CA SER A 2 4.97 -10.29 6.22
C SER A 2 4.16 -9.06 5.83
N GLY A 3 3.21 -8.65 6.66
CA GLY A 3 2.46 -7.41 6.45
C GLY A 3 3.39 -6.19 6.50
N LEU A 4 3.07 -5.16 5.71
CA LEU A 4 3.79 -3.89 5.74
C LEU A 4 3.76 -3.31 7.17
N LYS A 5 4.93 -2.95 7.71
CA LYS A 5 5.05 -2.44 9.09
C LYS A 5 4.26 -1.16 9.35
N ASN A 6 3.92 -0.40 8.31
CA ASN A 6 2.99 0.71 8.35
C ASN A 6 1.98 0.51 7.21
N ALA A 7 0.72 0.26 7.53
CA ALA A 7 -0.34 0.22 6.53
C ALA A 7 -0.43 1.60 5.85
N PRO A 8 -0.30 1.70 4.52
CA PRO A 8 -0.43 2.98 3.85
C PRO A 8 -1.86 3.52 4.01
N ILE A 9 -1.97 4.75 4.51
CA ILE A 9 -3.23 5.48 4.63
C ILE A 9 -3.23 6.58 3.56
N VAL A 10 -4.27 6.59 2.72
CA VAL A 10 -4.47 7.56 1.66
C VAL A 10 -5.62 8.48 2.03
N ALA A 11 -5.36 9.78 2.03
CA ALA A 11 -6.39 10.78 2.22
C ALA A 11 -6.93 11.26 0.87
N VAL A 12 -8.24 11.12 0.67
CA VAL A 12 -8.94 11.70 -0.48
C VAL A 12 -9.09 13.19 -0.22
N ARG A 13 -8.31 13.99 -0.96
CA ARG A 13 -8.31 15.46 -0.87
C ARG A 13 -9.05 16.09 -2.04
N ASP A 14 -9.69 17.22 -1.80
CA ASP A 14 -10.22 18.08 -2.86
C ASP A 14 -9.11 18.90 -3.54
N GLY A 15 -9.44 19.64 -4.60
CA GLY A 15 -8.51 20.51 -5.31
C GLY A 15 -7.92 21.65 -4.45
N GLY A 16 -8.46 21.88 -3.25
CA GLY A 16 -7.92 22.81 -2.25
C GLY A 16 -7.01 22.13 -1.21
N GLY A 17 -6.76 20.83 -1.32
CA GLY A 17 -5.94 20.06 -0.38
C GLY A 17 -6.66 19.63 0.90
N ASN A 18 -7.98 19.84 1.02
CA ASN A 18 -8.74 19.46 2.19
C ASN A 18 -9.22 18.02 2.10
N ILE A 19 -9.19 17.29 3.21
CA ILE A 19 -9.73 15.93 3.26
C ILE A 19 -11.25 15.98 3.10
N VAL A 20 -11.77 15.32 2.06
CA VAL A 20 -13.20 15.24 1.80
C VAL A 20 -13.82 14.20 2.74
N ARG A 21 -14.19 14.64 3.94
CA ARG A 21 -14.72 13.76 5.00
C ARG A 21 -16.04 13.06 4.66
N GLY A 22 -16.76 13.50 3.62
CA GLY A 22 -17.94 12.81 3.10
C GLY A 22 -17.64 11.82 1.97
N SER A 23 -16.38 11.70 1.54
CA SER A 23 -16.03 10.88 0.38
C SER A 23 -16.00 9.40 0.75
N ALA A 24 -16.80 8.63 0.00
CA ALA A 24 -16.78 7.17 -0.06
C ALA A 24 -16.14 6.68 -1.36
N ALA A 25 -15.23 7.47 -1.94
CA ALA A 25 -14.54 7.13 -3.18
C ALA A 25 -13.83 5.78 -3.07
N GLU A 26 -13.92 5.00 -4.13
CA GLU A 26 -13.20 3.73 -4.24
C GLU A 26 -11.78 4.01 -4.71
N VAL A 27 -10.81 3.68 -3.86
CA VAL A 27 -9.39 3.89 -4.12
C VAL A 27 -8.75 2.54 -4.39
N SER A 28 -8.13 2.40 -5.55
CA SER A 28 -7.25 1.28 -5.87
C SER A 28 -5.81 1.65 -5.57
N VAL A 29 -5.05 0.66 -5.10
CA VAL A 29 -3.60 0.74 -4.95
C VAL A 29 -2.94 -0.27 -5.87
N SER A 30 -1.86 0.15 -6.50
CA SER A 30 -1.02 -0.70 -7.34
C SER A 30 0.44 -0.47 -7.00
N LEU A 31 1.27 -1.50 -7.16
CA LEU A 31 2.71 -1.35 -7.05
C LEU A 31 3.26 -0.81 -8.37
N VAL A 32 4.05 0.27 -8.29
CA VAL A 32 4.78 0.78 -9.45
C VAL A 32 5.86 -0.23 -9.83
N PRO A 33 5.96 -0.66 -11.10
CA PRO A 33 6.95 -1.65 -11.52
C PRO A 33 8.38 -1.19 -11.19
N SER A 34 9.05 -1.92 -10.30
CA SER A 34 10.42 -1.65 -9.84
C SER A 34 11.48 -2.54 -10.53
N GLY A 35 11.12 -3.22 -11.62
CA GLY A 35 12.03 -4.03 -12.46
C GLY A 35 12.50 -5.35 -11.84
N ASN A 36 12.38 -5.50 -10.53
CA ASN A 36 12.69 -6.69 -9.73
C ASN A 36 11.57 -7.74 -9.68
N GLY A 37 10.46 -7.52 -10.40
CA GLY A 37 9.34 -8.48 -10.49
C GLY A 37 8.45 -8.57 -9.26
N ALA A 38 8.54 -7.60 -8.35
CA ALA A 38 7.69 -7.57 -7.15
C ALA A 38 6.22 -7.37 -7.52
N ALA A 39 5.34 -8.01 -6.77
CA ALA A 39 3.90 -7.92 -6.93
C ALA A 39 3.23 -7.46 -5.63
N LEU A 40 2.21 -6.62 -5.79
CA LEU A 40 1.29 -6.32 -4.70
C LEU A 40 0.31 -7.49 -4.54
N SER A 41 0.18 -7.98 -3.32
CA SER A 41 -0.75 -9.03 -2.94
C SER A 41 -1.73 -8.53 -1.88
N GLY A 42 -2.91 -9.13 -1.82
CA GLY A 42 -3.97 -8.78 -0.87
C GLY A 42 -5.05 -7.86 -1.44
N GLU A 43 -5.80 -7.19 -0.55
CA GLU A 43 -6.95 -6.35 -0.92
C GLU A 43 -6.47 -4.97 -1.37
N ASN A 44 -6.31 -4.82 -2.68
CA ASN A 44 -5.75 -3.64 -3.34
C ASN A 44 -6.80 -2.59 -3.75
N VAL A 45 -8.06 -2.77 -3.37
CA VAL A 45 -9.14 -1.81 -3.58
C VAL A 45 -9.87 -1.63 -2.27
N THR A 46 -10.03 -0.39 -1.83
CA THR A 46 -10.74 -0.07 -0.59
C THR A 46 -11.59 1.19 -0.76
N LYS A 47 -12.71 1.27 -0.04
CA LYS A 47 -13.53 2.47 -0.01
C LYS A 47 -13.03 3.42 1.06
N ALA A 48 -12.89 4.69 0.72
CA ALA A 48 -12.55 5.70 1.70
C ALA A 48 -13.65 5.81 2.77
N VAL A 49 -13.27 5.79 4.04
CA VAL A 49 -14.16 6.04 5.18
C VAL A 49 -13.77 7.39 5.76
N ARG A 50 -14.71 8.33 5.74
CA ARG A 50 -14.45 9.72 6.14
C ARG A 50 -13.33 10.39 5.31
N GLY A 51 -13.23 10.04 4.03
CA GLY A 51 -12.16 10.53 3.15
C GLY A 51 -10.79 9.89 3.39
N LEU A 52 -10.71 8.80 4.16
CA LEU A 52 -9.47 8.05 4.40
C LEU A 52 -9.62 6.61 3.91
N ALA A 53 -8.82 6.23 2.92
CA ALA A 53 -8.68 4.86 2.44
C ALA A 53 -7.47 4.22 3.15
N THR A 54 -7.71 3.18 3.95
CA THR A 54 -6.64 2.45 4.65
C THR A 54 -6.46 1.10 3.98
N PHE A 55 -5.21 0.79 3.63
CA PHE A 55 -4.84 -0.50 3.02
C PHE A 55 -4.05 -1.32 4.05
N ASP A 56 -4.76 -1.96 4.97
CA ASP A 56 -4.19 -2.81 6.03
C ASP A 56 -3.88 -4.24 5.57
N LYS A 57 -4.51 -4.67 4.47
CA LYS A 57 -4.39 -6.03 3.93
C LYS A 57 -3.49 -6.15 2.70
N VAL A 58 -2.75 -5.10 2.34
CA VAL A 58 -1.80 -5.16 1.22
C VAL A 58 -0.42 -5.59 1.70
N SER A 59 0.25 -6.40 0.90
CA SER A 59 1.60 -6.91 1.17
C SER A 59 2.38 -7.01 -0.13
N ILE A 60 3.69 -6.75 -0.06
CA ILE A 60 4.60 -6.95 -1.19
C ILE A 60 5.33 -8.28 -0.97
N ASP A 61 5.37 -9.09 -2.01
CA ASP A 61 5.92 -10.45 -1.97
C ASP A 61 7.47 -10.49 -1.93
N LEU A 62 8.12 -9.46 -2.47
CA LEU A 62 9.57 -9.34 -2.53
C LEU A 62 10.11 -8.23 -1.61
N VAL A 63 11.25 -8.53 -0.99
CA VAL A 63 12.07 -7.52 -0.31
C VAL A 63 12.86 -6.72 -1.32
N GLY A 64 13.08 -5.45 -1.03
CA GLY A 64 13.73 -4.53 -1.93
C GLY A 64 13.56 -3.08 -1.54
N GLU A 65 14.34 -2.22 -2.19
CA GLU A 65 14.33 -0.78 -1.97
C GLU A 65 13.72 -0.06 -3.18
N GLY A 66 13.23 1.16 -2.96
CA GLY A 66 12.72 2.00 -4.04
C GLY A 66 11.33 1.61 -4.55
N TYR A 67 10.56 0.84 -3.77
CA TYR A 67 9.17 0.58 -4.09
C TYR A 67 8.34 1.86 -3.98
N ARG A 68 7.34 1.97 -4.84
CA ARG A 68 6.35 3.06 -4.83
C ARG A 68 4.97 2.47 -5.03
N LEU A 69 3.99 2.97 -4.29
CA LEU A 69 2.59 2.62 -4.47
C LEU A 69 1.90 3.73 -5.24
N ARG A 70 1.14 3.36 -6.26
CA ARG A 70 0.27 4.27 -7.01
C ARG A 70 -1.16 4.08 -6.54
N PHE A 71 -1.77 5.18 -6.11
CA PHE A 71 -3.15 5.24 -5.67
C PHE A 71 -4.00 5.94 -6.72
N GLU A 72 -5.10 5.31 -7.10
CA GLU A 72 -6.01 5.80 -8.12
C GLU A 72 -7.45 5.71 -7.64
N SER A 73 -8.29 6.62 -8.12
CA SER A 73 -9.73 6.59 -7.89
C SER A 73 -10.39 7.11 -9.15
N ALA A 74 -11.52 6.52 -9.54
CA ALA A 74 -12.24 6.95 -10.73
C ALA A 74 -12.60 8.44 -10.64
N GLY A 75 -12.20 9.21 -11.65
CA GLY A 75 -12.46 10.66 -11.73
C GLY A 75 -11.53 11.55 -10.88
N LEU A 76 -10.51 10.99 -10.22
CA LEU A 76 -9.49 11.74 -9.47
C LEU A 76 -8.10 11.57 -10.12
N VAL A 77 -7.22 12.55 -9.87
CA VAL A 77 -5.81 12.47 -10.27
C VAL A 77 -5.12 11.39 -9.43
N HIS A 78 -4.39 10.49 -10.08
CA HIS A 78 -3.58 9.48 -9.38
C HIS A 78 -2.45 10.14 -8.60
N ASN A 79 -2.07 9.55 -7.47
CA ASN A 79 -0.91 9.97 -6.69
C ASN A 79 -0.02 8.77 -6.41
N GLU A 80 1.29 8.99 -6.40
CA GLU A 80 2.28 7.98 -5.98
C GLU A 80 2.75 8.27 -4.56
N SER A 81 3.09 7.21 -3.81
CA SER A 81 3.80 7.35 -2.54
C SER A 81 5.24 7.78 -2.76
N ASP A 82 5.86 8.31 -1.72
CA ASP A 82 7.31 8.35 -1.62
C ASP A 82 7.90 6.95 -1.76
N ASN A 83 9.19 6.90 -2.08
CA ASN A 83 9.92 5.65 -2.11
C ASN A 83 9.94 5.02 -0.70
N PHE A 84 9.76 3.71 -0.65
CA PHE A 84 9.89 2.96 0.58
C PHE A 84 10.60 1.63 0.34
N THR A 85 11.18 1.13 1.43
CA THR A 85 11.90 -0.13 1.43
C THR A 85 11.04 -1.19 2.10
N VAL A 86 10.88 -2.33 1.42
CA VAL A 86 10.30 -3.53 2.01
C VAL A 86 11.44 -4.37 2.55
N THR A 87 11.56 -4.42 3.86
CA THR A 87 12.50 -5.30 4.57
C THR A 87 11.80 -6.57 5.04
N TYR A 88 12.57 -7.60 5.36
CA TYR A 88 12.02 -8.77 6.04
C TYR A 88 11.31 -8.33 7.33
N GLY A 89 10.15 -8.94 7.60
CA GLY A 89 9.56 -8.88 8.93
C GLY A 89 10.55 -9.39 9.98
N PRO A 90 10.42 -8.98 11.25
CA PRO A 90 11.29 -9.47 12.30
C PRO A 90 11.26 -11.00 12.29
N PRO A 91 12.41 -11.67 12.48
CA PRO A 91 12.46 -13.12 12.51
C PRO A 91 11.49 -13.64 13.57
N ALA A 92 10.52 -14.45 13.15
CA ALA A 92 9.41 -14.90 14.00
C ALA A 92 9.66 -16.28 14.64
N SER A 93 10.58 -17.08 14.07
CA SER A 93 10.85 -18.43 14.58
C SER A 93 12.22 -18.94 14.12
N VAL A 94 12.93 -19.61 15.03
CA VAL A 94 14.06 -20.48 14.70
C VAL A 94 13.53 -21.92 14.70
N VAL A 95 13.70 -22.63 13.59
CA VAL A 95 13.36 -24.05 13.48
C VAL A 95 14.66 -24.85 13.40
N VAL A 96 14.81 -25.86 14.25
CA VAL A 96 15.92 -26.82 14.14
C VAL A 96 15.53 -27.84 13.06
N GLY A 97 16.22 -27.80 11.91
CA GLY A 97 16.23 -28.91 10.97
C GLY A 97 17.08 -30.04 11.55
N ARG A 98 16.51 -31.25 11.69
CA ARG A 98 17.32 -32.43 12.02
C ARG A 98 18.24 -32.72 10.83
N GLN A 99 19.54 -32.86 11.11
CA GLN A 99 20.55 -33.32 10.13
C GLN A 99 20.32 -34.78 9.75
#